data_AF-A0A2V3U6N9-F1
#
_entry.id   AF-A0A2V3U6N9-F1
#
_cell.length_a   1.000
_cell.length_b   1.000
_cell.length_c   1.000
_cell.angle_alpha   90.00
_cell.angle_beta   90.00
_cell.angle_gamma   90.00
#
_symmetry.space_group_name_H-M   'P 1'
#
loop_
_entity.id
_entity.type
_entity.pdbx_description
1 polymer ?
#
loop_
_entity_poly.entity_id
_entity_poly.type
_entity_poly.pdbx_seq_one_letter_code
_entity_poly.pdbx_strand_id
1 'polypeptide(L)'
;MLMDRIGTERGWVLSGSAISWGQPLEELYDLIVYARLDPSLRMARLREREQQRYGQRIAPGGDMEKAHAEFLAWAAKYDTAGLEQRSRVAHEAWLSKQTAPILRLDTSKPVSDLVAEVQAATASL
;
A
#
# COMPACT_ATOMS: atom_id res chain seq x y z
N MET A 1 3.15 -16.86 17.80
CA MET A 1 3.55 -16.31 16.49
C MET A 1 2.33 -15.69 15.80
N LEU A 2 2.48 -15.03 14.63
CA LEU A 2 1.38 -14.35 13.94
C LEU A 2 0.15 -15.26 13.73
N MET A 3 0.37 -16.49 13.25
CA MET A 3 -0.69 -17.47 13.01
C MET A 3 -1.45 -17.88 14.27
N ASP A 4 -0.74 -18.10 15.38
CA ASP A 4 -1.38 -18.48 16.66
C ASP A 4 -2.33 -17.39 17.16
N ARG A 5 -2.02 -16.12 16.88
CA ARG A 5 -2.89 -14.98 17.23
C ARG A 5 -4.07 -14.84 16.29
N ILE A 6 -3.87 -15.03 14.99
CA ILE A 6 -4.97 -14.95 14.01
C ILE A 6 -6.08 -15.95 14.33
N GLY A 7 -5.73 -17.16 14.79
CA GLY A 7 -6.73 -18.17 15.19
C GLY A 7 -7.43 -17.93 16.53
N THR A 8 -7.00 -16.93 17.32
CA THR A 8 -7.53 -16.68 18.68
C THR A 8 -8.15 -15.31 18.86
N GLU A 9 -7.82 -14.34 18.00
CA GLU A 9 -8.41 -13.00 18.01
C GLU A 9 -9.72 -12.96 17.22
N ARG A 10 -10.62 -12.04 17.61
CA ARG A 10 -11.94 -11.86 16.95
C ARG A 10 -11.86 -11.20 15.56
N GLY A 11 -10.72 -10.63 15.21
CA GLY A 11 -10.49 -9.94 13.95
C GLY A 11 -9.10 -9.34 13.90
N TRP A 12 -8.60 -9.10 12.69
CA TRP A 12 -7.25 -8.59 12.47
C TRP A 12 -7.19 -7.76 11.19
N VAL A 13 -6.21 -6.87 11.12
CA VAL A 13 -5.92 -6.06 9.95
C VAL A 13 -4.44 -6.20 9.62
N LEU A 14 -4.15 -6.59 8.38
CA LEU A 14 -2.79 -6.58 7.84
C LEU A 14 -2.63 -5.41 6.88
N SER A 15 -1.67 -4.53 7.15
CA SER A 15 -1.36 -3.39 6.27
C SER A 15 0.00 -3.58 5.59
N GLY A 16 0.01 -3.41 4.27
CA GLY A 16 1.21 -3.48 3.43
C GLY A 16 1.08 -4.51 2.33
N SER A 17 2.15 -4.67 1.55
CA SER A 17 2.21 -5.65 0.46
C SER A 17 2.75 -6.97 1.00
N ALA A 18 1.87 -7.97 1.15
CA ALA A 18 2.25 -9.31 1.59
C ALA A 18 2.46 -10.32 0.44
N ILE A 19 2.41 -9.91 -0.83
CA ILE A 19 2.50 -10.83 -2.01
C ILE A 19 3.60 -11.90 -1.89
N SER A 20 4.78 -11.56 -1.35
CA SER A 20 5.92 -12.49 -1.31
C SER A 20 5.92 -13.48 -0.15
N TRP A 21 5.02 -13.36 0.82
CA TRP A 21 5.04 -14.18 2.04
C TRP A 21 3.65 -14.46 2.64
N GLY A 22 2.63 -13.74 2.19
CA GLY A 22 1.27 -13.73 2.74
C GLY A 22 0.40 -14.86 2.23
N GLN A 23 0.89 -15.73 1.33
CA GLN A 23 0.12 -16.85 0.77
C GLN A 23 -0.61 -17.68 1.85
N PRO A 24 0.00 -18.02 3.02
CA PRO A 24 -0.71 -18.75 4.07
C PRO A 24 -1.86 -17.98 4.73
N LEU A 25 -1.94 -16.66 4.54
CA LEU A 25 -2.98 -15.77 5.07
C LEU A 25 -4.07 -15.48 4.05
N GLU A 26 -3.85 -15.76 2.76
CA GLU A 26 -4.74 -15.33 1.67
C GLU A 26 -6.14 -15.94 1.79
N GLU A 27 -6.23 -17.20 2.20
CA GLU A 27 -7.50 -17.89 2.44
C GLU A 27 -8.25 -17.38 3.68
N LEU A 28 -7.59 -16.59 4.54
CA LEU A 28 -8.15 -16.04 5.77
C LEU A 28 -8.66 -14.60 5.60
N TYR A 29 -8.51 -14.00 4.41
CA TYR A 29 -9.01 -12.65 4.19
C TYR A 29 -10.54 -12.65 4.00
N ASP A 30 -11.25 -11.96 4.89
CA ASP A 30 -12.67 -11.67 4.71
C ASP A 30 -12.89 -10.49 3.73
N LEU A 31 -11.92 -9.57 3.65
CA LEU A 31 -11.96 -8.40 2.78
C LEU A 31 -10.54 -7.94 2.43
N ILE A 32 -10.32 -7.61 1.16
CA ILE A 32 -9.09 -6.98 0.69
C ILE A 32 -9.37 -5.52 0.36
N VAL A 33 -8.67 -4.60 1.03
CA VAL A 33 -8.73 -3.16 0.71
C VAL A 33 -7.55 -2.78 -0.17
N TYR A 34 -7.82 -2.47 -1.44
CA TYR A 34 -6.83 -1.99 -2.40
C TYR A 34 -6.89 -0.47 -2.55
N ALA A 35 -5.97 0.22 -1.88
CA ALA A 35 -5.83 1.67 -1.94
C ALA A 35 -5.02 2.10 -3.19
N ARG A 36 -5.63 2.92 -4.04
CA ARG A 36 -4.97 3.55 -5.19
C ARG A 36 -4.96 5.07 -5.02
N LEU A 37 -3.94 5.71 -5.57
CA LEU A 37 -3.87 7.15 -5.76
C LEU A 37 -3.35 7.42 -7.17
N ASP A 38 -3.80 8.52 -7.78
CA ASP A 38 -3.20 8.98 -9.02
C ASP A 38 -1.66 9.08 -8.88
N PRO A 39 -0.86 8.59 -9.85
CA PRO A 39 0.59 8.56 -9.75
C PRO A 39 1.21 9.93 -9.50
N SER A 40 0.69 10.99 -10.15
CA SER A 40 1.22 12.34 -10.02
C SER A 40 0.98 12.89 -8.61
N LEU A 41 -0.24 12.69 -8.09
CA LEU A 41 -0.62 13.10 -6.74
C LEU A 41 0.13 12.29 -5.67
N ARG A 42 0.31 10.99 -5.89
CA ARG A 42 1.09 10.09 -5.01
C ARG A 42 2.54 10.56 -4.90
N MET A 43 3.17 10.88 -6.03
CA MET A 43 4.56 11.34 -6.05
C MET A 43 4.69 12.76 -5.48
N ALA A 44 3.70 13.64 -5.64
CA ALA A 44 3.69 14.95 -4.99
C ALA A 44 3.64 14.82 -3.46
N ARG A 45 2.69 14.05 -2.91
CA ARG A 45 2.59 13.80 -1.46
C ARG A 45 3.83 13.10 -0.89
N LEU A 46 4.44 12.20 -1.68
CA LEU A 46 5.69 11.54 -1.27
C LEU A 46 6.83 12.53 -1.11
N ARG A 47 7.05 13.41 -2.10
CA ARG A 47 8.11 14.43 -2.04
C ARG A 47 7.90 15.39 -0.87
N GLU A 48 6.66 15.84 -0.66
CA GLU A 48 6.32 16.71 0.47
C GLU A 48 6.67 16.04 1.82
N ARG A 49 6.29 14.78 2.00
CA ARG A 49 6.61 14.03 3.23
C ARG A 49 8.11 13.85 3.43
N GLU A 50 8.85 13.54 2.37
CA GLU A 50 10.31 13.39 2.43
C GLU A 50 10.98 14.72 2.80
N GLN A 51 10.52 15.83 2.21
CA GLN A 51 11.00 17.19 2.54
C GLN A 51 10.72 17.56 4.00
N GLN A 52 9.50 17.30 4.49
CA GLN A 52 9.13 17.56 5.89
C GLN A 52 9.99 16.75 6.87
N ARG A 53 10.36 15.51 6.49
CA ARG A 53 11.11 14.59 7.37
C ARG A 53 12.62 14.84 7.37
N TYR A 54 13.20 15.09 6.20
CA TYR A 54 14.67 15.09 6.05
C TYR A 54 15.24 16.47 5.74
N GLY A 55 14.42 17.43 5.29
CA GLY A 55 14.84 18.81 5.08
C GLY A 55 16.07 18.94 4.19
N GLN A 56 17.11 19.65 4.67
CA GLN A 56 18.34 19.90 3.91
C GLN A 56 19.17 18.65 3.59
N ARG A 57 18.95 17.54 4.30
CA ARG A 57 19.72 16.30 4.07
C ARG A 57 19.47 15.73 2.68
N ILE A 58 18.28 15.93 2.12
CA ILE A 58 17.89 15.44 0.78
C ILE A 58 18.02 16.50 -0.30
N ALA A 59 18.39 17.74 0.06
CA ALA A 59 18.64 18.82 -0.89
C ALA A 59 20.00 18.64 -1.59
N PRO A 60 20.28 19.37 -2.70
CA PRO A 60 21.57 19.31 -3.37
C PRO A 60 22.76 19.57 -2.42
N GLY A 61 23.73 18.66 -2.42
CA GLY A 61 24.88 18.68 -1.50
C GLY A 61 24.61 18.08 -0.11
N GLY A 62 23.38 17.65 0.16
CA GLY A 62 23.00 16.96 1.39
C GLY A 62 23.48 15.51 1.43
N ASP A 63 23.67 14.97 2.63
CA ASP A 63 24.20 13.62 2.84
C ASP A 63 23.26 12.49 2.35
N MET A 64 21.97 12.80 2.16
CA MET A 64 20.94 11.87 1.67
C MET A 64 20.50 12.16 0.22
N GLU A 65 21.07 13.15 -0.48
CA GLU A 65 20.64 13.56 -1.83
C GLU A 65 20.49 12.36 -2.78
N LYS A 66 21.55 11.56 -2.93
CA LYS A 66 21.59 10.41 -3.84
C LYS A 66 20.58 9.34 -3.44
N ALA A 67 20.55 8.97 -2.16
CA ALA A 67 19.64 7.94 -1.65
C ALA A 67 18.16 8.35 -1.82
N HIS A 68 17.86 9.64 -1.63
CA HIS A 68 16.53 10.18 -1.86
C HIS A 68 16.13 10.16 -3.35
N ALA A 69 17.03 10.54 -4.25
CA ALA A 69 16.78 10.47 -5.70
C ALA A 69 16.53 9.03 -6.16
N GLU A 70 17.33 8.07 -5.69
CA GLU A 70 17.15 6.64 -5.97
C GLU A 70 15.82 6.12 -5.42
N PHE A 71 15.46 6.52 -4.20
CA PHE A 71 14.17 6.18 -3.59
C PHE A 71 12.98 6.72 -4.39
N LEU A 72 13.00 7.99 -4.80
CA LEU A 72 11.92 8.56 -5.63
C LEU A 72 11.81 7.86 -6.98
N ALA A 73 12.93 7.54 -7.62
CA ALA A 73 12.95 6.81 -8.88
C ALA A 73 12.35 5.41 -8.72
N TRP A 74 12.73 4.69 -7.66
CA TRP A 74 12.15 3.39 -7.32
C TRP A 74 10.64 3.49 -7.02
N ALA A 75 10.22 4.47 -6.22
CA ALA A 75 8.82 4.66 -5.85
C ALA A 75 7.93 5.06 -7.05
N ALA A 76 8.47 5.78 -8.04
CA ALA A 76 7.77 6.12 -9.27
C ALA A 76 7.50 4.88 -10.15
N LYS A 77 8.42 3.92 -10.16
CA LYS A 77 8.28 2.67 -10.95
C LYS A 77 7.13 1.78 -10.49
N TYR A 78 6.52 2.03 -9.33
CA TYR A 78 5.33 1.29 -8.90
C TYR A 78 4.25 1.23 -10.00
N ASP A 79 4.00 2.33 -10.70
CA ASP A 79 2.91 2.40 -11.67
C ASP A 79 3.24 1.82 -13.06
N THR A 80 4.53 1.69 -13.37
CA THR A 80 5.02 1.34 -14.73
C THR A 80 5.80 0.04 -14.81
N ALA A 81 6.32 -0.49 -13.69
CA ALA A 81 7.07 -1.75 -13.68
C ALA A 81 6.17 -2.98 -13.84
N GLY A 82 6.79 -4.10 -14.20
CA GLY A 82 6.12 -5.38 -14.41
C GLY A 82 6.05 -6.22 -13.14
N LEU A 83 5.99 -7.54 -13.33
CA LEU A 83 5.83 -8.54 -12.26
C LEU A 83 7.12 -8.78 -11.45
N GLU A 84 8.27 -8.32 -11.95
CA GLU A 84 9.59 -8.52 -11.36
C GLU A 84 9.81 -7.78 -10.04
N GLN A 85 8.97 -6.79 -9.74
CA GLN A 85 9.06 -6.00 -8.52
C GLN A 85 7.68 -5.64 -7.96
N ARG A 86 7.65 -4.99 -6.79
CA ARG A 86 6.42 -4.43 -6.25
C ARG A 86 5.90 -3.32 -7.18
N SER A 87 4.89 -3.65 -7.96
CA SER A 87 4.26 -2.78 -8.93
C SER A 87 2.74 -2.89 -8.87
N ARG A 88 2.07 -1.95 -9.54
CA ARG A 88 0.64 -2.00 -9.78
C ARG A 88 0.27 -3.27 -10.55
N VAL A 89 1.03 -3.65 -11.56
CA VAL A 89 0.79 -4.86 -12.36
C VAL A 89 0.88 -6.11 -11.48
N ALA A 90 1.88 -6.19 -10.59
CA ALA A 90 2.02 -7.30 -9.65
C ALA A 90 0.85 -7.36 -8.66
N HIS A 91 0.40 -6.23 -8.10
CA HIS A 91 -0.78 -6.20 -7.23
C HIS A 91 -2.05 -6.59 -7.97
N GLU A 92 -2.30 -6.07 -9.18
CA GLU A 92 -3.50 -6.41 -9.95
C GLU A 92 -3.52 -7.89 -10.33
N ALA A 93 -2.36 -8.47 -10.70
CA ALA A 93 -2.23 -9.90 -10.99
C ALA A 93 -2.37 -10.79 -9.75
N TRP A 94 -2.01 -10.29 -8.57
CA TRP A 94 -2.26 -10.97 -7.31
C TRP A 94 -3.74 -10.90 -6.93
N LEU A 95 -4.35 -9.70 -7.00
CA LEU A 95 -5.77 -9.45 -6.73
C LEU A 95 -6.68 -10.32 -7.61
N SER A 96 -6.33 -10.54 -8.88
CA SER A 96 -7.14 -11.36 -9.79
C SER A 96 -7.21 -12.85 -9.41
N LYS A 97 -6.38 -13.29 -8.45
CA LYS A 97 -6.35 -14.67 -7.95
C LYS A 97 -7.09 -14.83 -6.62
N GLN A 98 -7.51 -13.73 -6.00
CA GLN A 98 -8.11 -13.75 -4.67
C GLN A 98 -9.60 -14.07 -4.77
N THR A 99 -10.10 -14.81 -3.78
CA THR A 99 -11.52 -15.17 -3.65
C THR A 99 -12.28 -14.18 -2.76
N ALA A 100 -11.58 -13.53 -1.83
CA ALA A 100 -12.15 -12.51 -0.97
C ALA A 100 -12.65 -11.28 -1.76
N PRO A 101 -13.74 -10.62 -1.32
CA PRO A 101 -14.17 -9.34 -1.87
C PRO A 101 -13.03 -8.31 -1.87
N ILE A 102 -12.96 -7.51 -2.93
CA ILE A 102 -11.93 -6.46 -3.09
C ILE A 102 -12.61 -5.09 -3.08
N LEU A 103 -12.39 -4.33 -2.01
CA LEU A 103 -12.76 -2.91 -1.94
C LEU A 103 -11.64 -2.06 -2.54
N ARG A 104 -11.91 -1.40 -3.66
CA ARG A 104 -10.96 -0.50 -4.33
C ARG A 104 -11.24 0.94 -3.92
N LEU A 105 -10.26 1.58 -3.30
CA LEU A 105 -10.38 2.96 -2.83
C LEU A 105 -9.57 3.92 -3.70
N ASP A 106 -10.18 5.03 -4.09
CA ASP A 106 -9.45 6.22 -4.53
C ASP A 106 -9.09 7.09 -3.33
N THR A 107 -7.81 7.04 -2.94
CA THR A 107 -7.28 7.76 -1.78
C THR A 107 -7.00 9.24 -2.03
N SER A 108 -7.51 9.78 -3.13
CA SER A 108 -7.64 11.23 -3.33
C SER A 108 -8.70 11.83 -2.39
N LYS A 109 -9.71 11.05 -1.99
CA LYS A 109 -10.80 11.43 -1.08
C LYS A 109 -10.31 11.74 0.35
N PRO A 110 -11.08 12.52 1.13
CA PRO A 110 -10.84 12.71 2.56
C PRO A 110 -10.73 11.39 3.33
N VAL A 111 -9.88 11.35 4.35
CA VAL A 111 -9.69 10.15 5.19
C VAL A 111 -11.00 9.71 5.86
N SER A 112 -11.84 10.66 6.28
CA SER A 112 -13.16 10.37 6.84
C SER A 112 -14.02 9.52 5.91
N ASP A 113 -13.99 9.83 4.62
CA ASP A 113 -14.83 9.17 3.62
C ASP A 113 -14.29 7.77 3.34
N LEU A 114 -12.96 7.64 3.24
CA LEU A 114 -12.28 6.34 3.10
C LEU A 114 -12.57 5.42 4.29
N VAL A 115 -12.53 5.97 5.52
CA VAL A 115 -12.85 5.22 6.74
C VAL A 115 -14.30 4.76 6.71
N ALA A 116 -15.24 5.64 6.34
CA ALA A 116 -16.65 5.28 6.23
C ALA A 116 -16.89 4.18 5.18
N GLU A 117 -16.22 4.25 4.02
CA GLU A 117 -16.29 3.20 2.97
C GLU A 117 -15.79 1.84 3.49
N VAL A 118 -14.65 1.83 4.21
CA VAL A 118 -14.13 0.59 4.80
C VAL A 118 -15.06 0.06 5.90
N GLN A 119 -15.56 0.91 6.79
CA GLN A 119 -16.48 0.50 7.86
C GLN A 119 -17.77 -0.11 7.30
N ALA A 120 -18.34 0.50 6.25
CA ALA A 120 -19.53 -0.02 5.59
C ALA A 120 -19.27 -1.40 4.95
N ALA A 121 -18.11 -1.59 4.33
CA ALA A 121 -17.73 -2.90 3.76
C ALA A 121 -17.53 -3.97 4.84
N THR A 122 -16.91 -3.62 5.97
CA THR A 122 -16.69 -4.57 7.08
C THR A 122 -17.95 -4.90 7.87
N ALA A 123 -18.97 -4.05 7.85
CA ALA A 123 -20.24 -4.32 8.54
C ALA A 123 -21.04 -5.49 7.90
N SER A 124 -20.63 -5.95 6.72
CA SER A 124 -21.25 -7.06 5.98
C SER A 124 -20.48 -8.38 6.11
N LEU A 125 -19.42 -8.41 6.93
CA LEU A 125 -18.60 -9.58 7.24
C LEU A 125 -19.04 -10.18 8.58
#